data_AF-A0A258LUF4-F1
#
_entry.id   AF-A0A258LUF4-F1
#
_cell.length_a   1.000
_cell.length_b   1.000
_cell.length_c   1.000
_cell.angle_alpha   90.00
_cell.angle_beta   90.00
_cell.angle_gamma   90.00
#
_symmetry.space_group_name_H-M   'P 1'
#
loop_
_entity.id
_entity.type
_entity.pdbx_description
1 polymer ?
#
loop_
_entity_poly.entity_id
_entity_poly.type
_entity_poly.pdbx_seq_one_letter_code
_entity_poly.pdbx_strand_id
1 'polypeptide(L)' 'MAKMSKEERLEAIEKTKQLAAQGFNMKQIAECLGESYETIKYRCWSNEIHIQKKQVSVSNNPDKRQKV' A
#
# COMPACT_ATOMS: atom_id res chain seq x y z
N MET A 1 7.90 -21.97 -12.69
CA MET A 1 7.90 -20.63 -12.06
C MET A 1 6.89 -19.77 -12.83
N ALA A 2 5.71 -19.52 -12.28
CA ALA A 2 4.73 -18.67 -12.94
C ALA A 2 5.30 -17.25 -13.04
N LYS A 3 5.47 -16.75 -14.26
CA LYS A 3 5.85 -15.36 -14.48
C LYS A 3 4.60 -14.54 -14.27
N MET A 4 4.62 -13.68 -13.25
CA MET A 4 3.57 -12.69 -13.01
C MET A 4 3.38 -11.87 -14.30
N SER A 5 2.15 -11.83 -14.81
CA SER A 5 1.80 -11.10 -16.01
C SER A 5 2.06 -9.61 -15.80
N LYS A 6 2.33 -8.89 -16.88
CA LYS A 6 2.58 -7.44 -16.84
C LYS A 6 1.44 -6.68 -16.14
N GLU A 7 0.21 -7.15 -16.32
CA GLU A 7 -1.01 -6.61 -15.72
C GLU A 7 -1.04 -6.79 -14.21
N GLU A 8 -0.72 -7.99 -13.71
CA GLU A 8 -0.65 -8.28 -12.27
C GLU A 8 0.40 -7.40 -11.57
N ARG A 9 1.55 -7.13 -12.24
CA ARG A 9 2.56 -6.21 -11.71
C ARG A 9 2.03 -4.77 -11.59
N LEU A 10 1.29 -4.30 -12.57
CA LEU A 10 0.72 -2.94 -12.56
C LEU A 10 -0.34 -2.81 -11.45
N GLU A 11 -1.21 -3.82 -11.31
CA GLU A 11 -2.20 -3.86 -10.25
C GLU A 11 -1.56 -3.84 -8.86
N ALA A 12 -0.48 -4.60 -8.67
CA ALA A 12 0.23 -4.64 -7.41
C ALA A 12 0.89 -3.29 -7.05
N ILE A 13 1.38 -2.53 -8.05
CA ILE A 13 1.88 -1.16 -7.88
C ILE A 13 0.76 -0.21 -7.46
N GLU A 14 -0.40 -0.28 -8.13
CA GLU A 14 -1.55 0.56 -7.82
C GLU A 14 -2.06 0.30 -6.39
N LYS A 15 -2.24 -0.97 -6.01
CA LYS A 15 -2.63 -1.36 -4.64
C LYS A 15 -1.62 -0.87 -3.60
N THR A 16 -0.32 -1.00 -3.88
CA THR A 16 0.75 -0.50 -2.99
C THR A 16 0.62 1.01 -2.78
N LYS A 17 0.35 1.77 -3.85
CA LYS A 17 0.17 3.23 -3.80
C LYS A 17 -1.09 3.61 -3.03
N GLN A 18 -2.21 2.92 -3.25
CA GLN A 18 -3.46 3.15 -2.52
C GLN A 18 -3.29 2.90 -1.01
N LEU A 19 -2.67 1.79 -0.63
CA LEU A 19 -2.42 1.46 0.78
C LEU A 19 -1.46 2.47 1.42
N ALA A 20 -0.40 2.88 0.72
CA ALA A 20 0.50 3.93 1.18
C ALA A 20 -0.23 5.27 1.39
N ALA A 21 -1.16 5.63 0.49
CA ALA A 21 -1.99 6.83 0.61
C ALA A 21 -2.99 6.75 1.79
N GLN A 22 -3.45 5.55 2.14
CA GLN A 22 -4.25 5.29 3.33
C GLN A 22 -3.44 5.34 4.63
N GLY A 23 -2.10 5.49 4.56
CA GLY A 23 -1.22 5.56 5.72
C GLY A 23 -0.69 4.21 6.19
N PHE A 24 -0.85 3.13 5.40
CA PHE A 24 -0.28 1.84 5.73
C PHE A 24 1.24 1.88 5.58
N ASN A 25 1.93 1.25 6.53
CA ASN A 25 3.38 1.08 6.44
C ASN A 25 3.75 -0.11 5.52
N MET A 26 5.02 -0.19 5.10
CA MET A 26 5.53 -1.26 4.22
C MET A 26 5.23 -2.68 4.72
N LYS A 27 5.26 -2.89 6.04
CA LYS A 27 5.02 -4.21 6.64
C LYS A 27 3.55 -4.60 6.51
N GLN A 28 2.64 -3.68 6.82
CA GLN A 28 1.20 -3.89 6.65
C GLN A 28 0.83 -4.09 5.18
N ILE A 29 1.47 -3.35 4.26
CA ILE A 29 1.28 -3.53 2.82
C ILE A 29 1.73 -4.93 2.38
N ALA A 30 2.89 -5.39 2.86
CA ALA A 30 3.40 -6.73 2.58
C ALA A 30 2.43 -7.80 3.08
N GLU A 31 1.91 -7.65 4.31
CA GLU A 31 0.89 -8.55 4.86
C GLU A 31 -0.43 -8.51 4.07
N CYS A 32 -0.91 -7.31 3.68
CA CYS A 32 -2.13 -7.15 2.88
C CYS A 32 -2.02 -7.76 1.48
N LEU A 33 -0.85 -7.67 0.85
CA LEU A 33 -0.62 -8.18 -0.50
C LEU A 33 -0.14 -9.64 -0.51
N GLY A 34 0.17 -10.23 0.66
CA GLY A 34 0.75 -11.56 0.77
C GLY A 34 2.15 -11.65 0.14
N GLU A 35 2.86 -10.53 0.09
CA GLU A 35 4.19 -10.43 -0.53
C GLU A 35 5.28 -10.20 0.51
N SER A 36 6.52 -10.51 0.14
CA SER A 36 7.67 -10.24 1.01
C SER A 36 7.88 -8.74 1.20
N TYR A 37 8.29 -8.35 2.40
CA TYR A 37 8.66 -6.96 2.71
C TYR A 37 9.69 -6.40 1.71
N GLU A 38 10.66 -7.21 1.30
CA GLU A 38 11.68 -6.83 0.31
C GLU A 38 11.07 -6.49 -1.05
N THR A 39 10.05 -7.25 -1.49
CA THR A 39 9.31 -6.99 -2.73
C THR A 39 8.59 -5.64 -2.66
N ILE A 40 7.92 -5.35 -1.54
CA ILE A 40 7.24 -4.07 -1.34
C ILE A 40 8.25 -2.92 -1.26
N LYS A 41 9.35 -3.10 -0.54
CA LYS A 41 10.42 -2.09 -0.44
C LYS A 41 10.98 -1.75 -1.82
N TYR A 42 11.32 -2.77 -2.61
CA TYR A 42 11.80 -2.58 -3.98
C TYR A 42 10.75 -1.87 -4.84
N ARG A 43 9.49 -2.32 -4.79
CA ARG A 43 8.39 -1.70 -5.54
C ARG A 43 8.20 -0.23 -5.18
N CYS A 44 8.21 0.10 -3.88
CA CYS A 44 8.10 1.48 -3.44
C CYS A 44 9.27 2.34 -3.92
N TRP A 45 10.48 1.80 -3.87
CA TRP A 45 11.66 2.53 -4.34
C TRP A 45 11.65 2.72 -5.86
N SER A 46 11.37 1.68 -6.64
CA SER A 46 11.35 1.75 -8.11
C SER A 46 10.22 2.58 -8.68
N ASN A 47 9.14 2.82 -7.93
CA ASN A 47 7.98 3.59 -8.38
C ASN A 47 7.78 4.90 -7.58
N GLU A 48 8.81 5.33 -6.84
CA GLU A 48 8.80 6.58 -6.04
C GLU A 48 7.57 6.69 -5.11
N ILE A 49 7.13 5.56 -4.55
CA ILE A 49 5.99 5.51 -3.63
C ILE A 49 6.47 5.95 -2.25
N HIS A 50 6.07 7.15 -1.85
CA HIS A 50 6.39 7.71 -0.55
C HIS A 50 5.47 7.14 0.52
N ILE A 51 6.03 6.32 1.41
CA ILE A 51 5.31 5.80 2.57
C ILE A 51 5.50 6.77 3.73
N GLN A 52 4.40 7.33 4.22
CA GLN A 52 4.44 8.24 5.35
C GLN A 52 4.86 7.45 6.60
N LYS A 53 5.99 7.83 7.20
CA LYS A 53 6.48 7.23 8.46
C LYS A 53 5.60 7.53 9.67
N LYS A 54 4.63 8.44 9.54
CA LYS A 54 3.62 8.64 10.57
C LYS A 54 2.77 7.38 10.60
N GLN A 55 2.87 6.61 11.68
CA GLN A 55 1.73 5.81 12.13
C GLN A 55 0.57 6.81 12.24
N VAL A 56 -0.23 6.90 11.19
CA VAL A 56 -1.56 7.47 11.34
C VAL A 56 -2.22 6.42 12.22
N SER A 57 -2.37 6.74 13.51
CA SER A 57 -3.33 6.06 14.35
C SER A 57 -4.59 6.00 13.52
N VAL A 58 -4.94 4.82 13.01
CA VAL A 58 -6.15 4.63 12.24
C VAL A 58 -7.26 4.92 13.23
N SER A 59 -7.68 6.18 13.33
CA SER A 59 -8.99 6.50 13.85
C SER A 59 -9.93 5.97 12.77
N ASN A 60 -10.24 4.68 12.88
CA ASN A 60 -11.41 4.09 12.28
C ASN A 60 -12.59 4.88 12.83
N ASN A 61 -12.95 5.98 12.18
CA ASN A 61 -14.21 6.64 12.42
C ASN A 61 -14.87 6.94 11.07
N PRO A 62 -15.62 5.98 10.51
CA PRO A 62 -16.40 6.19 9.29
C PRO A 62 -17.59 7.16 9.46
N ASP A 63 -17.78 7.79 10.63
CA ASP A 63 -19.03 8.49 10.96
C ASP A 63 -18.89 10.01 11.11
N LYS A 64 -18.61 10.74 10.02
CA LYS A 64 -19.04 12.15 9.85
C LYS A 64 -19.34 12.44 8.39
N ARG A 65 -20.38 11.81 7.85
CA ARG A 65 -21.13 12.40 6.73
C ARG A 65 -21.78 13.69 7.25
N GLN A 66 -21.59 14.76 6.49
CA GLN A 66 -22.29 16.05 6.49
C GLN A 66 -23.13 16.40 7.75
N LYS A 67 -22.67 17.38 8.52
CA LYS A 67 -23.56 18.40 9.08
C LYS A 67 -23.16 19.75 8.51
N VAL A 68 -23.90 20.18 7.49
CA VAL A 68 -24.38 21.55 7.26
C VAL A 68 -25.53 21.49 6.28
#